data_AF-A0A7C1FX45-F1
#
_entry.id   AF-A0A7C1FX45-F1
#
_cell.length_a   1.000
_cell.length_b   1.000
_cell.length_c   1.000
_cell.angle_alpha   90.00
_cell.angle_beta   90.00
_cell.angle_gamma   90.00
#
_symmetry.space_group_name_H-M   'P 1'
#
loop_
_entity.id
_entity.type
_entity.pdbx_description
1 polymer ?
#
loop_
_entity_poly.entity_id
_entity_poly.type
_entity_poly.pdbx_seq_one_letter_code
_entity_poly.pdbx_strand_id
1 'polypeptide(L)'
;EAEVSVILNPAPAVPLPDELLGKISYLTPNESEASLLTGITVTDESSARAAARQLLARGVRCVIITLGAKGALVIDYRRDVLVPAYKVEAKDTTAAGDAFNGGLACALARGMALEDAVREANLVGAFSVTRLGAQPSLPTAEELRQFAAAVG
;
A
#
# COMPACT_ATOMS: atom_id res chain seq x y z
N GLU A 1 18.53 6.20 -20.35
CA GLU A 1 17.79 6.98 -19.33
C GLU A 1 17.78 6.20 -18.04
N ALA A 2 17.86 6.87 -16.89
CA ALA A 2 17.69 6.19 -15.60
C ALA A 2 16.20 5.94 -15.40
N GLU A 3 15.80 4.68 -15.24
CA GLU A 3 14.41 4.29 -15.02
C GLU A 3 14.02 4.64 -13.57
N VAL A 4 13.36 5.79 -13.38
CA VAL A 4 12.88 6.24 -12.06
C VAL A 4 11.61 5.47 -11.71
N SER A 5 11.59 4.79 -10.55
CA SER A 5 10.38 4.12 -10.05
C SER A 5 9.30 5.14 -9.69
N VAL A 6 8.08 4.89 -10.15
CA VAL A 6 6.91 5.74 -9.87
C VAL A 6 5.94 5.01 -8.94
N ILE A 7 5.74 5.55 -7.74
CA ILE A 7 4.68 5.13 -6.82
C ILE A 7 3.53 6.13 -6.96
N LEU A 8 2.31 5.65 -7.22
CA LEU A 8 1.11 6.48 -7.22
C LEU A 8 0.11 5.95 -6.20
N ASN A 9 -0.22 6.81 -5.23
CA ASN A 9 -1.38 6.65 -4.37
C ASN A 9 -2.58 7.38 -5.00
N PRO A 10 -3.60 6.68 -5.52
CA PRO A 10 -4.70 7.30 -6.25
C PRO A 10 -5.79 7.86 -5.32
N ALA A 11 -5.41 8.61 -4.27
CA ALA A 11 -6.34 9.21 -3.31
C ALA A 11 -6.38 10.75 -3.42
N PRO A 12 -7.56 11.37 -3.34
CA PRO A 12 -8.87 10.73 -3.43
C PRO A 12 -9.07 10.08 -4.82
N ALA A 13 -9.88 9.02 -4.87
CA ALA A 13 -10.12 8.25 -6.08
C ALA A 13 -10.61 9.12 -7.25
N VAL A 14 -9.82 9.18 -8.33
CA VAL A 14 -10.21 9.79 -9.60
C VAL A 14 -9.94 8.81 -10.74
N PRO A 15 -10.73 8.84 -11.84
CA PRO A 15 -10.40 8.07 -13.03
C PRO A 15 -8.99 8.41 -13.54
N LEU A 16 -8.20 7.38 -13.83
CA LEU A 16 -6.86 7.53 -14.39
C LEU A 16 -6.84 7.02 -15.84
N PRO A 17 -6.26 7.79 -16.78
CA PRO A 17 -6.11 7.34 -18.17
C PRO A 17 -5.06 6.23 -18.26
N ASP A 18 -5.25 5.30 -19.20
CA ASP A 18 -4.36 4.14 -19.39
C ASP A 18 -2.91 4.55 -19.70
N GLU A 19 -2.71 5.67 -20.38
CA GLU A 19 -1.36 6.21 -20.65
C GLU A 19 -0.60 6.55 -19.36
N LEU A 20 -1.30 7.03 -18.33
CA LEU A 20 -0.70 7.28 -17.03
C LEU A 20 -0.45 5.96 -16.29
N LEU A 21 -1.40 5.04 -16.31
CA LEU A 21 -1.28 3.72 -15.67
C LEU A 21 -0.04 2.96 -16.18
N GLY A 22 0.23 3.01 -17.49
CA GLY A 22 1.41 2.39 -18.11
C GLY A 22 2.77 2.92 -17.62
N LYS A 23 2.80 4.10 -16.97
CA LYS A 23 4.01 4.72 -16.43
C LYS A 23 4.22 4.41 -14.94
N ILE A 24 3.25 3.77 -14.28
CA ILE A 24 3.26 3.53 -12.83
C ILE A 24 4.00 2.22 -12.52
N SER A 25 5.00 2.31 -11.64
CA SER A 25 5.70 1.14 -11.13
C SER A 25 4.92 0.44 -10.02
N TYR A 26 4.38 1.21 -9.08
CA TYR A 26 3.56 0.71 -7.98
C TYR A 26 2.31 1.58 -7.82
N LEU A 27 1.13 1.00 -7.99
CA LEU A 27 -0.15 1.65 -7.71
C LEU A 27 -0.67 1.16 -6.36
N THR A 28 -1.00 2.06 -5.44
CA THR A 28 -1.34 1.72 -4.05
C THR A 28 -2.77 2.13 -3.64
N PRO A 29 -3.83 1.62 -4.29
CA PRO A 29 -5.19 1.99 -3.93
C PRO A 29 -5.65 1.28 -2.65
N ASN A 30 -6.61 1.86 -1.93
CA ASN A 30 -7.44 1.09 -0.99
C ASN A 30 -8.59 0.35 -1.71
N GLU A 31 -9.45 -0.34 -0.96
CA GLU A 31 -10.60 -1.08 -1.52
C GLU A 31 -11.54 -0.20 -2.33
N SER A 32 -11.83 1.01 -1.84
CA SER A 32 -12.78 1.94 -2.47
C SER A 32 -12.20 2.55 -3.75
N GLU A 33 -10.93 2.93 -3.72
CA GLU A 33 -10.19 3.43 -4.87
C GLU A 33 -10.01 2.35 -5.95
N ALA A 34 -9.65 1.14 -5.55
CA ALA A 34 -9.55 0.01 -6.46
C ALA A 34 -10.90 -0.26 -7.12
N SER A 35 -11.99 -0.21 -6.36
CA SER A 35 -13.35 -0.36 -6.89
C SER A 35 -13.70 0.71 -7.91
N LEU A 36 -13.37 1.98 -7.64
CA LEU A 36 -13.65 3.08 -8.55
C LEU A 36 -12.84 2.98 -9.85
N LEU A 37 -11.56 2.63 -9.75
CA LEU A 37 -10.67 2.55 -10.91
C LEU A 37 -11.01 1.36 -11.85
N THR A 38 -11.64 0.31 -11.32
CA THR A 38 -11.87 -0.95 -12.04
C THR A 38 -13.33 -1.17 -12.41
N GLY A 39 -14.26 -0.58 -11.66
CA GLY A 39 -15.67 -0.93 -11.69
C GLY A 39 -15.98 -2.26 -10.98
N ILE A 40 -14.99 -2.91 -10.35
CA ILE A 40 -15.15 -4.16 -9.60
C ILE A 40 -15.26 -3.81 -8.12
N THR A 41 -16.43 -4.03 -7.51
CA THR A 41 -16.60 -3.80 -6.07
C THR A 41 -15.73 -4.77 -5.27
N VAL A 42 -14.77 -4.22 -4.51
CA VAL A 42 -13.85 -4.98 -3.66
C VAL A 42 -14.49 -5.21 -2.29
N THR A 43 -14.88 -6.46 -2.02
CA THR A 43 -15.51 -6.88 -0.75
C THR A 43 -14.71 -7.96 -0.02
N ASP A 44 -13.81 -8.63 -0.72
CA ASP A 44 -13.00 -9.75 -0.24
C ASP A 44 -11.68 -9.86 -1.01
N GLU A 45 -10.86 -10.84 -0.66
CA GLU A 45 -9.59 -11.07 -1.33
C GLU A 45 -9.75 -11.47 -2.80
N SER A 46 -10.82 -12.18 -3.16
CA SER A 46 -11.07 -12.64 -4.53
C SER A 46 -11.36 -11.45 -5.45
N SER A 47 -12.26 -10.58 -5.03
CA SER A 47 -12.60 -9.34 -5.72
C SER A 47 -11.42 -8.35 -5.75
N ALA A 48 -10.61 -8.27 -4.68
CA ALA A 48 -9.37 -7.50 -4.69
C ALA A 48 -8.36 -8.04 -5.72
N ARG A 49 -8.17 -9.37 -5.80
CA ARG A 49 -7.31 -10.00 -6.83
C ARG A 49 -7.82 -9.70 -8.25
N ALA A 50 -9.13 -9.73 -8.46
CA ALA A 50 -9.73 -9.39 -9.75
C ALA A 50 -9.49 -7.92 -10.13
N ALA A 51 -9.72 -6.98 -9.21
CA ALA A 51 -9.46 -5.55 -9.40
C ALA A 51 -7.98 -5.28 -9.74
N ALA A 52 -7.06 -5.85 -8.97
CA ALA A 52 -5.63 -5.70 -9.23
C ALA A 52 -5.22 -6.24 -10.61
N ARG A 53 -5.71 -7.42 -11.00
CA ARG A 53 -5.40 -8.01 -12.32
C ARG A 53 -5.93 -7.16 -13.47
N GLN A 54 -7.08 -6.50 -13.30
CA GLN A 54 -7.58 -5.55 -14.30
C GLN A 54 -6.68 -4.31 -14.41
N LEU A 55 -6.17 -3.78 -13.29
CA LEU A 55 -5.23 -2.66 -13.29
C LEU A 55 -3.88 -3.02 -13.92
N LEU A 56 -3.39 -4.24 -13.70
CA LEU A 56 -2.21 -4.77 -14.39
C LEU A 56 -2.44 -4.85 -15.90
N ALA A 57 -3.61 -5.36 -16.32
CA ALA A 57 -3.96 -5.43 -17.74
C ALA A 57 -4.06 -4.04 -18.41
N ARG A 58 -4.30 -2.98 -17.63
CA ARG A 58 -4.29 -1.57 -18.08
C ARG A 58 -2.90 -0.92 -18.09
N GLY A 59 -1.85 -1.66 -17.72
CA GLY A 59 -0.46 -1.25 -17.88
C GLY A 59 0.31 -0.96 -16.59
N VAL A 60 -0.33 -1.00 -15.42
CA VAL A 60 0.38 -0.87 -14.14
C VAL A 60 1.34 -2.04 -13.97
N ARG A 61 2.57 -1.79 -13.50
CA ARG A 61 3.56 -2.88 -13.34
C ARG A 61 3.31 -3.74 -12.10
N CYS A 62 2.96 -3.11 -10.99
CA CYS A 62 2.63 -3.76 -9.72
C CYS A 62 1.50 -3.00 -9.03
N VAL A 63 0.51 -3.74 -8.52
CA VAL A 63 -0.63 -3.20 -7.77
C VAL A 63 -0.53 -3.68 -6.32
N ILE A 64 -0.67 -2.76 -5.38
CA ILE A 64 -0.62 -3.02 -3.93
C ILE A 64 -1.93 -2.50 -3.33
N ILE A 65 -2.93 -3.35 -3.19
CA ILE A 65 -4.22 -2.93 -2.63
C ILE A 65 -4.13 -3.01 -1.10
N THR A 66 -4.27 -1.88 -0.41
CA THR A 66 -4.38 -1.88 1.06
C THR A 66 -5.77 -2.34 1.47
N LEU A 67 -5.84 -3.28 2.42
CA LEU A 67 -7.06 -3.97 2.87
C LEU A 67 -7.33 -3.75 4.38
N GLY A 68 -6.95 -2.58 4.90
CA GLY A 68 -7.04 -2.23 6.31
C GLY A 68 -6.41 -3.29 7.22
N ALA A 69 -7.20 -3.83 8.15
CA ALA A 69 -6.75 -4.84 9.12
C ALA A 69 -6.33 -6.20 8.50
N LYS A 70 -6.59 -6.43 7.20
CA LYS A 70 -6.10 -7.64 6.50
C LYS A 70 -4.68 -7.46 5.97
N GLY A 71 -4.17 -6.23 5.89
CA GLY A 71 -2.84 -5.92 5.37
C GLY A 71 -2.88 -5.39 3.95
N ALA A 72 -2.00 -5.88 3.07
CA ALA A 72 -1.87 -5.39 1.71
C ALA A 72 -1.69 -6.55 0.72
N LEU A 73 -2.47 -6.52 -0.36
CA LEU A 73 -2.41 -7.50 -1.44
C LEU A 73 -1.48 -6.99 -2.54
N VAL A 74 -0.40 -7.72 -2.83
CA VAL A 74 0.64 -7.40 -3.81
C VAL A 74 0.50 -8.29 -5.03
N ILE A 75 0.25 -7.69 -6.18
CA ILE A 75 0.05 -8.41 -7.45
C ILE A 75 0.87 -7.76 -8.55
N ASP A 76 1.69 -8.59 -9.20
CA ASP A 76 2.36 -8.27 -10.46
C ASP A 76 2.34 -9.53 -11.36
N TYR A 77 3.13 -9.55 -12.43
CA TYR A 77 3.19 -10.69 -13.36
C TYR A 77 3.82 -11.98 -12.77
N ARG A 78 4.40 -11.91 -11.57
CA ARG A 78 5.09 -13.02 -10.87
C ARG A 78 4.55 -13.29 -9.48
N ARG A 79 3.90 -12.32 -8.85
CA ARG A 79 3.50 -12.32 -7.44
C ARG A 79 1.99 -12.23 -7.31
N ASP A 80 1.52 -12.97 -6.30
CA ASP A 80 0.14 -13.40 -5.97
C ASP A 80 -0.14 -13.28 -4.45
N VAL A 81 0.40 -12.28 -3.74
CA VAL A 81 0.73 -12.39 -2.30
C VAL A 81 -0.06 -11.42 -1.41
N LEU A 82 -0.68 -11.94 -0.35
CA LEU A 82 -1.24 -11.12 0.72
C LEU A 82 -0.20 -10.99 1.84
N VAL A 83 0.23 -9.75 2.13
CA VAL A 83 1.10 -9.44 3.27
C VAL A 83 0.22 -9.00 4.44
N PRO A 84 0.17 -9.74 5.56
CA PRO A 84 -0.75 -9.46 6.66
C PRO A 84 -0.42 -8.13 7.35
N ALA A 85 -1.45 -7.49 7.92
CA ALA A 85 -1.28 -6.34 8.81
C ALA A 85 -0.79 -6.77 10.20
N TYR A 86 -0.22 -5.81 10.93
CA TYR A 86 0.04 -5.95 12.36
C TYR A 86 -1.22 -5.66 13.17
N LYS A 87 -1.51 -6.52 14.16
CA LYS A 87 -2.66 -6.33 15.04
C LYS A 87 -2.34 -5.27 16.08
N VAL A 88 -3.07 -4.17 16.04
CA VAL A 88 -2.97 -3.06 17.00
C VAL A 88 -4.34 -2.52 17.38
N GLU A 89 -4.39 -1.83 18.52
CA GLU A 89 -5.54 -1.01 18.90
C GLU A 89 -5.47 0.32 18.17
N ALA A 90 -6.33 0.49 17.16
CA ALA A 90 -6.40 1.71 16.38
C ALA A 90 -7.12 2.81 17.17
N LYS A 91 -6.48 3.98 17.29
CA LYS A 91 -7.05 5.20 17.86
C LYS A 91 -7.57 6.15 16.79
N ASP A 92 -6.81 6.30 15.71
CA ASP A 92 -7.13 7.20 14.61
C ASP A 92 -6.55 6.66 13.31
N THR A 93 -7.39 6.33 12.34
CA THR A 93 -6.95 5.80 11.05
C THR A 93 -6.59 6.89 10.04
N THR A 94 -6.66 8.16 10.43
CA THR A 94 -6.28 9.29 9.58
C THR A 94 -4.81 9.15 9.16
N ALA A 95 -4.55 9.34 7.87
CA ALA A 95 -3.22 9.24 7.25
C ALA A 95 -2.54 7.85 7.28
N ALA A 96 -3.25 6.77 7.63
CA ALA A 96 -2.68 5.41 7.57
C ALA A 96 -2.17 5.03 6.17
N GLY A 97 -2.89 5.45 5.12
CA GLY A 97 -2.48 5.27 3.73
C GLY A 97 -1.24 6.10 3.37
N ASP A 98 -1.15 7.34 3.85
CA ASP A 98 0.03 8.20 3.62
C ASP A 98 1.27 7.63 4.34
N ALA A 99 1.10 7.16 5.58
CA ALA A 99 2.13 6.50 6.36
C ALA A 99 2.61 5.22 5.68
N PHE A 100 1.68 4.39 5.17
CA PHE A 100 2.01 3.21 4.37
C PHE A 100 2.84 3.57 3.14
N ASN A 101 2.41 4.57 2.35
CA ASN A 101 3.12 4.98 1.14
C ASN A 101 4.51 5.54 1.43
N GLY A 102 4.65 6.36 2.48
CA GLY A 102 5.95 6.86 2.94
C GLY A 102 6.87 5.74 3.39
N GLY A 103 6.35 4.78 4.16
CA GLY A 103 7.07 3.58 4.58
C GLY A 103 7.53 2.73 3.40
N LEU A 104 6.63 2.48 2.43
CA LEU A 104 6.92 1.74 1.21
C LEU A 104 8.02 2.41 0.39
N ALA A 105 7.90 3.71 0.14
CA ALA A 105 8.89 4.47 -0.63
C ALA A 105 10.27 4.45 0.05
N CYS A 106 10.31 4.64 1.38
CA CYS A 106 11.54 4.59 2.16
C CYS A 106 12.20 3.19 2.12
N ALA A 107 11.41 2.12 2.25
CA ALA A 107 11.90 0.75 2.20
C ALA A 107 12.44 0.37 0.81
N LEU A 108 11.72 0.72 -0.26
CA LEU A 108 12.18 0.50 -1.63
C LEU A 108 13.43 1.31 -1.95
N ALA A 109 13.52 2.56 -1.48
CA ALA A 109 14.72 3.39 -1.67
C ALA A 109 15.96 2.82 -0.95
N ARG A 110 15.78 2.04 0.13
CA ARG A 110 16.85 1.28 0.80
C ARG A 110 17.20 -0.03 0.10
N GLY A 111 16.56 -0.36 -1.02
CA GLY A 111 16.83 -1.57 -1.79
C GLY A 111 16.21 -2.85 -1.21
N MET A 112 15.19 -2.73 -0.35
CA MET A 112 14.48 -3.89 0.19
C MET A 112 13.71 -4.63 -0.90
N ALA A 113 13.56 -5.95 -0.74
CA ALA A 113 12.66 -6.73 -1.57
C ALA A 113 11.21 -6.25 -1.38
N LEU A 114 10.40 -6.30 -2.44
CA LEU A 114 9.05 -5.73 -2.44
C LEU A 114 8.16 -6.22 -1.30
N GLU A 115 8.14 -7.53 -1.02
CA GLU A 115 7.33 -8.09 0.06
C GLU A 115 7.80 -7.61 1.44
N ASP A 116 9.11 -7.46 1.64
CA ASP A 116 9.66 -6.91 2.88
C ASP A 116 9.37 -5.41 3.00
N ALA A 117 9.42 -4.67 1.88
CA ALA A 117 9.07 -3.27 1.83
C ALA A 117 7.58 -3.04 2.16
N VAL A 118 6.70 -3.89 1.64
CA VAL A 118 5.26 -3.87 1.97
C VAL A 118 5.03 -4.26 3.42
N ARG A 119 5.79 -5.23 3.96
CA ARG A 119 5.72 -5.58 5.38
C ARG A 119 6.13 -4.41 6.27
N GLU A 120 7.20 -3.69 5.93
CA GLU A 120 7.59 -2.48 6.66
C GLU A 120 6.56 -1.36 6.49
N ALA A 121 5.98 -1.18 5.30
CA ALA A 121 4.90 -0.23 5.07
C ALA A 121 3.66 -0.53 5.93
N ASN A 122 3.27 -1.80 6.06
CA ASN A 122 2.22 -2.24 6.98
C ASN A 122 2.57 -1.92 8.44
N LEU A 123 3.84 -2.06 8.84
CA LEU A 123 4.29 -1.72 10.19
C LEU A 123 4.18 -0.21 10.45
N VAL A 124 4.59 0.62 9.49
CA VAL A 124 4.50 2.09 9.58
C VAL A 124 3.04 2.54 9.65
N GLY A 125 2.16 1.98 8.82
CA GLY A 125 0.72 2.24 8.89
C GLY A 125 0.10 1.77 10.20
N ALA A 126 0.48 0.59 10.69
CA ALA A 126 0.01 0.10 11.98
C ALA A 126 0.48 1.00 13.14
N PHE A 127 1.70 1.54 13.08
CA PHE A 127 2.18 2.48 14.07
C PHE A 127 1.36 3.78 14.04
N SER A 128 1.12 4.34 12.84
CA SER A 128 0.45 5.64 12.71
C SER A 128 -0.95 5.60 13.33
N VAL A 129 -1.67 4.48 13.18
CA VAL A 129 -3.03 4.37 13.73
C VAL A 129 -3.09 4.29 15.25
N THR A 130 -1.96 4.08 15.95
CA THR A 130 -1.89 4.06 17.43
C THR A 130 -1.80 5.46 18.07
N ARG A 131 -1.63 6.50 17.25
CA ARG A 131 -1.48 7.90 17.65
C ARG A 131 -2.58 8.76 17.03
N LEU A 132 -2.84 9.92 17.62
CA LEU A 132 -3.82 10.87 17.09
C LEU A 132 -3.17 11.80 16.05
N GLY A 133 -3.89 12.06 14.95
CA GLY A 133 -3.50 13.04 13.92
C GLY A 133 -2.61 12.47 12.81
N ALA A 134 -2.48 13.25 11.72
CA ALA A 134 -1.78 12.84 10.50
C ALA A 134 -0.24 12.87 10.62
N GLN A 135 0.41 14.01 10.35
CA GLN A 135 1.88 14.10 10.44
C GLN A 135 2.46 13.75 11.82
N PRO A 136 1.84 14.12 12.96
CA PRO A 136 2.36 13.76 14.28
C PRO A 136 2.36 12.26 14.60
N SER A 137 1.62 11.45 13.83
CA SER A 137 1.57 9.99 14.04
C SER A 137 2.68 9.23 13.29
N LEU A 138 3.46 9.91 12.43
CA LEU A 138 4.54 9.26 11.69
C LEU A 138 5.70 8.87 12.62
N PRO A 139 6.20 7.62 12.55
CA PRO A 139 7.30 7.16 13.40
C PRO A 139 8.65 7.71 12.95
N THR A 140 9.54 7.88 13.93
CA THR A 140 10.98 7.86 13.69
C THR A 140 11.48 6.43 13.45
N ALA A 141 12.68 6.28 12.87
CA ALA A 141 13.29 4.96 12.67
C ALA A 141 13.55 4.20 13.99
N GLU A 142 13.74 4.90 15.11
CA GLU A 142 13.90 4.26 16.42
C GLU A 142 12.57 3.74 16.95
N GLU A 143 11.52 4.56 16.92
CA GLU A 143 10.18 4.15 17.34
C GLU A 143 9.67 2.98 16.51
N LEU A 144 9.90 2.99 15.20
CA LEU A 144 9.49 1.89 14.32
C LEU A 144 10.20 0.58 14.68
N ARG A 145 11.50 0.62 15.03
CA ARG A 145 12.25 -0.58 15.48
C ARG A 145 11.74 -1.10 16.81
N GLN A 146 11.48 -0.23 17.77
CA GLN A 146 10.93 -0.61 19.07
C GLN A 146 9.53 -1.22 18.92
N PHE A 147 8.71 -0.61 18.06
CA PHE A 147 7.38 -1.10 17.75
C PHE A 147 7.43 -2.47 17.06
N ALA A 148 8.31 -2.66 16.06
CA ALA A 148 8.50 -3.96 15.40
C ALA A 148 8.79 -5.09 16.39
N ALA A 149 9.61 -4.84 17.41
CA ALA A 149 9.93 -5.81 18.45
C ALA A 149 8.76 -6.11 19.40
N ALA A 150 7.77 -5.22 19.49
CA ALA A 150 6.60 -5.39 20.34
C ALA A 150 5.42 -6.08 19.64
N VAL A 151 5.34 -6.00 18.30
CA VAL A 151 4.23 -6.55 17.50
C VAL A 151 4.62 -7.76 16.63
N GLY A 152 5.91 -8.11 16.58
CA GLY A 152 6.44 -9.30 15.90
C GLY A 152 6.47 -10.52 16.81
#